data_AF-A0A835KHS6-F1
#
_entry.id   AF-A0A835KHS6-F1
#
_cell.length_a   1.000
_cell.length_b   1.000
_cell.length_c   1.000
_cell.angle_alpha   90.00
_cell.angle_beta   90.00
_cell.angle_gamma   90.00
#
_symmetry.space_group_name_H-M   'P 1'
#
loop_
_entity.id
_entity.type
_entity.pdbx_description
1 polymer ?
#
loop_
_entity_poly.entity_id
_entity_poly.type
_entity_poly.pdbx_seq_one_letter_code
_entity_poly.pdbx_strand_id
1 'polypeptide(L)'
;MDNQIILHADVNHQLVHLPRSRSPPGIDRCVLSVFERSVNEQARANELKELEIGLSVKELQLRESHLALSSESNELKKVKIRMGFEKACFKVEKFKTQMEDTRHTELLRKLIDMLLTSVVLMSVCFGYGTYIYSYKRITAVTSACAASSREYTSWWMPSSVLSFNSAFLHFRCNLIASMRVSFGVLMISLIVWLIFQRSAMSGPNMPITFNGVLLGVFCGFFGRYCVDRLGGDGDVWLIFWEAICFIHLLGNSWPSLLQRMLYGPIFAPDRTKSVRPPYWARRYAFYVLVSLILPCLAGLLPFASMSDWKEHAVLYIKSRFSGGDIDD
;
A
#
# COMPACT_ATOMS: atom_id res chain seq x y z
N MET A 1 13.39 -14.91 64.03
CA MET A 1 13.35 -16.37 64.28
C MET A 1 14.75 -16.76 64.68
N ASP A 2 14.94 -16.72 65.99
CA ASP A 2 16.21 -16.83 66.70
C ASP A 2 16.63 -18.30 66.80
N ASN A 3 17.80 -18.65 66.26
CA ASN A 3 18.40 -19.96 66.51
C ASN A 3 19.48 -19.82 67.57
N GLN A 4 19.08 -20.20 68.79
CA GLN A 4 19.88 -20.30 70.00
C GLN A 4 21.14 -21.17 69.80
N ILE A 5 22.26 -20.63 70.27
CA ILE A 5 23.51 -21.34 70.53
C ILE A 5 23.29 -22.21 71.77
N ILE A 6 23.26 -23.53 71.60
CA ILE A 6 23.22 -24.49 72.70
C ILE A 6 24.67 -24.85 73.05
N LEU A 7 25.17 -24.24 74.12
CA LEU A 7 26.46 -24.56 74.73
C LEU A 7 26.25 -25.71 75.72
N HIS A 8 26.52 -26.96 75.32
CA HIS A 8 26.56 -28.09 76.25
C HIS A 8 27.86 -28.06 77.04
N ALA A 9 27.87 -27.33 78.16
CA ALA A 9 28.87 -27.48 79.20
C ALA A 9 28.43 -28.61 80.13
N ASP A 10 28.82 -29.85 79.82
CA ASP A 10 28.67 -30.97 80.74
C ASP A 10 29.95 -31.09 81.58
N VAL A 11 29.83 -30.64 82.83
CA VAL A 11 30.88 -30.64 83.85
C VAL A 11 30.92 -32.02 84.47
N ASN A 12 31.85 -32.87 84.02
CA ASN A 12 32.13 -34.14 84.69
C ASN A 12 33.10 -33.95 85.86
N HIS A 13 32.54 -33.63 87.03
CA HIS A 13 33.17 -33.88 88.32
C HIS A 13 33.02 -35.37 88.68
N GLN A 14 34.04 -36.18 88.39
CA GLN A 14 34.26 -37.45 89.10
C GLN A 14 35.64 -37.46 89.75
N LEU A 15 35.61 -37.17 91.04
CA LEU A 15 36.72 -37.21 91.98
C LEU A 15 37.02 -38.68 92.31
N VAL A 16 38.05 -39.25 91.68
CA VAL A 16 38.55 -40.58 92.06
C VAL A 16 39.51 -40.43 93.24
N HIS A 17 39.09 -40.91 94.41
CA HIS A 17 39.97 -41.15 95.56
C HIS A 17 40.99 -42.24 95.19
N LEU A 18 42.27 -41.87 95.08
CA LEU A 18 43.36 -42.82 94.92
C LEU A 18 44.01 -43.11 96.29
N PRO A 19 44.11 -44.37 96.75
CA PRO A 19 44.90 -44.68 97.93
C PRO A 19 46.38 -44.55 97.59
N ARG A 20 47.11 -43.89 98.48
CA ARG A 20 48.57 -43.73 98.45
C ARG A 20 49.24 -45.10 98.60
N SER A 21 49.44 -45.80 97.49
CA SER A 21 50.36 -46.94 97.41
C SER A 21 51.68 -46.48 96.79
N ARG A 22 52.76 -46.66 97.55
CA ARG A 22 54.14 -46.40 97.15
C ARG A 22 54.48 -47.28 95.94
N SER A 23 54.54 -46.67 94.74
CA SER A 23 55.01 -47.32 93.50
C SER A 23 56.24 -46.58 92.97
N PRO A 24 57.07 -47.21 92.13
CA PRO A 24 58.37 -46.68 91.74
C PRO A 24 58.24 -45.48 90.78
N PRO A 25 59.26 -44.60 90.66
CA PRO A 25 59.17 -43.29 89.98
C PRO A 25 58.90 -43.32 88.46
N GLY A 26 58.62 -44.49 87.87
CA GLY A 26 58.52 -44.71 86.43
C GLY A 26 57.09 -44.86 85.88
N ILE A 27 56.08 -45.14 86.70
CA ILE A 27 54.74 -45.51 86.23
C ILE A 27 53.84 -44.29 85.95
N ASP A 28 53.90 -43.23 86.79
CA ASP A 28 53.17 -41.97 86.56
C ASP A 28 53.60 -41.26 85.27
N ARG A 29 54.89 -41.36 84.93
CA ARG A 29 55.46 -40.78 83.70
C ARG A 29 55.00 -41.50 82.42
N CYS A 30 54.56 -42.75 82.54
CA CYS A 30 54.07 -43.58 81.44
C CYS A 30 52.58 -43.36 81.15
N VAL A 31 51.76 -43.17 82.18
CA VAL A 31 50.33 -42.84 82.00
C VAL A 31 50.18 -41.42 81.44
N LEU A 32 50.99 -40.48 81.93
CA LEU A 32 50.98 -39.09 81.46
C LEU A 32 51.45 -38.97 80.00
N SER A 33 52.41 -39.79 79.56
CA SER A 33 52.88 -39.81 78.17
C SER A 33 51.90 -40.46 77.19
N VAL A 34 51.12 -41.45 77.63
CA VAL A 34 50.04 -42.04 76.82
C VAL A 34 48.88 -41.06 76.65
N PHE A 35 48.51 -40.34 77.72
CA PHE A 35 47.46 -39.32 77.66
C PHE A 35 47.88 -38.12 76.81
N GLU A 36 49.13 -37.66 76.96
CA GLU A 36 49.73 -36.61 76.11
C GLU A 36 49.74 -37.03 74.63
N ARG A 37 50.10 -38.28 74.34
CA ARG A 37 50.04 -38.83 72.98
C ARG A 37 48.62 -38.91 72.44
N SER A 38 47.65 -39.33 73.25
CA SER A 38 46.22 -39.36 72.87
C SER A 38 45.69 -37.96 72.57
N VAL A 39 46.01 -36.97 73.40
CA VAL A 39 45.60 -35.57 73.17
C VAL A 39 46.26 -35.01 71.91
N ASN A 40 47.52 -35.35 71.66
CA ASN A 40 48.25 -34.92 70.47
C ASN A 40 47.74 -35.59 69.18
N GLU A 41 47.34 -36.86 69.27
CA GLU A 41 46.67 -37.59 68.17
C GLU A 41 45.25 -37.05 67.93
N GLN A 42 44.52 -36.66 68.99
CA GLN A 42 43.22 -36.02 68.87
C GLN A 42 43.31 -34.59 68.33
N ALA A 43 44.35 -33.83 68.70
CA ALA A 43 44.66 -32.53 68.12
C ALA A 43 44.95 -32.66 66.61
N ARG A 44 45.76 -33.64 66.21
CA ARG A 44 46.03 -33.94 64.80
C ARG A 44 44.77 -34.39 64.05
N ALA A 45 43.92 -35.20 64.67
CA ALA A 45 42.64 -35.60 64.09
C ALA A 45 41.68 -34.40 63.93
N ASN A 46 41.70 -33.45 64.86
CA ASN A 46 40.93 -32.21 64.78
C ASN A 46 41.45 -31.29 63.67
N GLU A 47 42.78 -31.14 63.51
CA GLU A 47 43.38 -30.41 62.38
C GLU A 47 42.99 -31.04 61.03
N LEU A 48 43.01 -32.37 60.95
CA LEU A 48 42.61 -33.09 59.74
C LEU A 48 41.12 -32.85 59.43
N LYS A 49 40.26 -32.85 60.45
CA LYS A 49 38.83 -32.52 60.34
C LYS A 49 38.62 -31.07 59.93
N GLU A 50 39.39 -30.13 60.46
CA GLU A 50 39.32 -28.73 60.07
C GLU A 50 39.67 -28.56 58.60
N LEU A 51 40.68 -29.28 58.12
CA LEU A 51 41.08 -29.29 56.71
C LEU A 51 40.01 -29.95 55.81
N GLU A 52 39.41 -31.05 56.26
CA GLU A 52 38.29 -31.73 55.58
C GLU A 52 37.06 -30.81 55.47
N ILE A 53 36.69 -30.16 56.57
CA ILE A 53 35.59 -29.18 56.60
C ILE A 53 35.92 -27.99 55.69
N GLY A 54 37.13 -27.45 55.75
CA GLY A 54 37.57 -26.35 54.90
C GLY A 54 37.53 -26.71 53.40
N LEU A 55 37.85 -27.95 53.06
CA LEU A 55 37.77 -28.46 51.69
C LEU A 55 36.31 -28.62 51.25
N SER A 56 35.42 -29.11 52.12
CA SER A 56 33.98 -29.21 51.84
C SER A 56 33.32 -27.83 51.64
N VAL A 57 33.74 -26.81 52.42
CA VAL A 57 33.24 -25.43 52.27
C VAL A 57 33.68 -24.85 50.92
N LYS A 58 34.94 -25.07 50.51
CA LYS A 58 35.42 -24.65 49.18
C LYS A 58 34.67 -25.37 48.05
N GLU A 59 34.37 -26.66 48.21
CA GLU A 59 33.56 -27.40 47.24
C GLU A 59 32.15 -26.81 47.13
N LEU A 60 31.51 -26.49 48.25
CA LEU A 60 30.18 -25.86 48.26
C LEU A 60 30.19 -24.49 47.57
N GLN A 61 31.21 -23.65 47.83
CA GLN A 61 31.38 -22.36 47.15
C GLN A 61 31.59 -22.51 45.63
N LEU A 62 32.33 -23.54 45.20
CA LEU A 62 32.48 -23.87 43.78
C LEU A 62 31.15 -24.31 43.16
N ARG A 63 30.34 -25.10 43.87
CA ARG A 63 29.00 -25.50 43.39
C ARG A 63 28.04 -24.31 43.32
N GLU A 64 28.07 -23.42 44.31
CA GLU A 64 27.25 -22.20 44.33
C GLU A 64 27.60 -21.28 43.15
N SER A 65 28.89 -21.00 42.94
CA SER A 65 29.34 -20.20 41.80
C SER A 65 29.02 -20.86 40.45
N HIS A 66 29.16 -22.18 40.34
CA HIS A 66 28.76 -22.93 39.14
C HIS A 66 27.25 -22.84 38.88
N LEU A 67 26.41 -22.90 39.91
CA LEU A 67 24.96 -22.74 39.79
C LEU A 67 24.57 -21.31 39.38
N ALA A 68 25.23 -20.30 39.95
CA ALA A 68 25.01 -18.90 39.58
C ALA A 68 25.36 -18.66 38.10
N LEU A 69 26.52 -19.13 37.64
CA LEU A 69 26.93 -19.05 36.24
C LEU A 69 25.98 -19.82 35.31
N SER A 70 25.52 -21.00 35.72
CA SER A 70 24.55 -21.80 34.96
C SER A 70 23.21 -21.05 34.81
N SER A 71 22.74 -20.42 35.89
CA SER A 71 21.54 -19.58 35.92
C SER A 71 21.65 -18.40 34.96
N GLU A 72 22.74 -17.63 35.03
CA GLU A 72 23.00 -16.53 34.10
C GLU A 72 23.07 -17.01 32.65
N SER A 73 23.72 -18.16 32.39
CA SER A 73 23.77 -18.74 31.05
C SER A 73 22.37 -19.11 30.53
N ASN A 74 21.48 -19.57 31.42
CA ASN A 74 20.11 -19.94 31.07
C ASN A 74 19.26 -18.71 30.77
N GLU A 75 19.40 -17.63 31.56
CA GLU A 75 18.77 -16.34 31.28
C GLU A 75 19.27 -15.77 29.94
N LEU A 76 20.58 -15.84 29.67
CA LEU A 76 21.13 -15.40 28.39
C LEU A 76 20.60 -16.23 27.21
N LYS A 77 20.45 -17.55 27.38
CA LYS A 77 19.81 -18.42 26.38
C LYS A 77 18.35 -18.03 26.15
N LYS A 78 17.58 -17.72 27.20
CA LYS A 78 16.19 -17.24 27.07
C LYS A 78 16.13 -15.92 26.30
N VAL A 79 17.01 -14.96 26.62
CA VAL A 79 17.11 -13.68 25.90
C VAL A 79 17.47 -13.91 24.43
N LYS A 80 18.42 -14.80 24.14
CA LYS A 80 18.79 -15.16 22.76
C LYS A 80 17.61 -15.75 21.97
N ILE A 81 16.81 -16.62 22.59
CA ILE A 81 15.60 -17.18 21.96
C ILE A 81 14.57 -16.09 21.69
N ARG A 82 14.30 -15.21 22.66
CA ARG A 82 13.39 -14.07 22.51
C ARG A 82 13.81 -13.13 21.39
N MET A 83 15.08 -12.74 21.36
CA MET A 83 15.65 -11.90 20.31
C MET A 83 15.58 -12.58 18.94
N GLY A 84 15.78 -13.90 18.89
CA GLY A 84 15.58 -14.69 17.68
C GLY A 84 14.14 -14.63 17.16
N PHE A 85 13.16 -14.77 18.06
CA PHE A 85 11.74 -14.66 17.73
C PHE A 85 11.35 -13.24 17.29
N GLU A 86 11.80 -12.20 17.99
CA GLU A 86 11.56 -10.80 17.63
C GLU A 86 12.17 -10.47 16.26
N LYS A 87 13.39 -10.94 15.96
CA LYS A 87 14.02 -10.77 14.65
C LYS A 87 13.25 -11.50 13.54
N ALA A 88 12.72 -12.69 13.82
CA ALA A 88 11.88 -13.42 12.87
C ALA A 88 10.55 -12.69 12.62
N CYS A 89 9.89 -12.23 13.69
CA CYS A 89 8.65 -11.45 13.63
C CYS A 89 8.84 -10.16 12.83
N PHE A 90 9.90 -9.40 13.12
CA PHE A 90 10.25 -8.18 12.38
C PHE A 90 10.50 -8.46 10.89
N LYS A 91 11.18 -9.57 10.56
CA LYS A 91 11.40 -9.96 9.16
C LYS A 91 10.08 -10.28 8.45
N VAL A 92 9.16 -10.98 9.13
CA VAL A 92 7.82 -11.28 8.61
C VAL A 92 7.01 -10.00 8.40
N GLU A 93 7.02 -9.08 9.36
CA GLU A 93 6.33 -7.79 9.23
C GLU A 93 6.93 -6.93 8.12
N LYS A 94 8.26 -6.88 7.98
CA LYS A 94 8.93 -6.19 6.88
C LYS A 94 8.57 -6.79 5.52
N PHE A 95 8.50 -8.12 5.40
CA PHE A 95 8.05 -8.75 4.17
C PHE A 95 6.58 -8.46 3.88
N LYS A 96 5.73 -8.44 4.92
CA LYS A 96 4.31 -8.10 4.77
C LYS A 96 4.14 -6.67 4.26
N THR A 97 4.86 -5.69 4.83
CA THR A 97 4.79 -4.30 4.37
C THR A 97 5.33 -4.13 2.96
N GLN A 98 6.45 -4.77 2.61
CA GLN A 98 6.98 -4.78 1.24
C GLN A 98 6.01 -5.43 0.24
N MET A 99 5.35 -6.53 0.62
CA MET A 99 4.38 -7.20 -0.23
C MET A 99 3.11 -6.35 -0.43
N GLU A 100 2.65 -5.65 0.61
CA GLU A 100 1.53 -4.71 0.49
C GLU A 100 1.90 -3.52 -0.41
N ASP A 101 3.10 -2.96 -0.26
CA ASP A 101 3.58 -1.82 -1.04
C ASP A 101 3.76 -2.14 -2.54
N THR A 102 4.34 -3.31 -2.84
CA THR A 102 4.46 -3.80 -4.23
C THR A 102 3.09 -4.02 -4.87
N ARG A 103 2.14 -4.59 -4.12
CA ARG A 103 0.76 -4.81 -4.59
C ARG A 103 0.02 -3.49 -4.83
N HIS A 104 0.19 -2.50 -3.95
CA HIS A 104 -0.37 -1.17 -4.14
C HIS A 104 0.18 -0.49 -5.40
N THR A 105 1.49 -0.58 -5.61
CA THR A 105 2.15 -0.06 -6.81
C THR A 105 1.63 -0.73 -8.08
N GLU A 106 1.45 -2.05 -8.07
CA GLU A 106 0.89 -2.79 -9.21
C GLU A 106 -0.56 -2.38 -9.51
N LEU A 107 -1.39 -2.23 -8.48
CA LEU A 107 -2.77 -1.75 -8.66
C LEU A 107 -2.82 -0.35 -9.27
N LEU A 108 -1.99 0.57 -8.79
CA LEU A 108 -1.97 1.94 -9.32
C LEU A 108 -1.51 1.97 -10.78
N ARG A 109 -0.52 1.14 -11.15
CA ARG A 109 -0.12 0.98 -12.56
C ARG A 109 -1.27 0.45 -13.41
N LYS A 110 -2.01 -0.55 -12.94
CA LYS A 110 -3.19 -1.07 -13.65
C LYS A 110 -4.28 0.00 -13.76
N LEU A 111 -4.47 0.83 -12.75
CA LEU A 111 -5.43 1.93 -12.77
C LEU A 111 -5.04 2.99 -13.82
N ILE A 112 -3.77 3.33 -13.94
CA ILE A 112 -3.29 4.22 -15.02
C ILE A 112 -3.45 3.56 -16.40
N ASP A 113 -3.11 2.27 -16.55
CA ASP A 113 -3.30 1.55 -17.82
C ASP A 113 -4.77 1.56 -18.26
N MET A 114 -5.69 1.39 -17.31
CA MET A 114 -7.13 1.48 -17.56
C MET A 114 -7.55 2.89 -17.93
N LEU A 115 -7.03 3.93 -17.25
CA LEU A 115 -7.31 5.32 -17.59
C LEU A 115 -6.82 5.67 -18.99
N LEU A 116 -5.60 5.28 -19.32
CA LEU A 116 -5.02 5.49 -20.65
C LEU A 116 -5.87 4.82 -21.73
N THR A 117 -6.25 3.56 -21.50
CA THR A 117 -7.15 2.82 -22.41
C THR A 117 -8.49 3.53 -22.56
N SER A 118 -9.05 4.03 -21.45
CA SER A 118 -10.30 4.77 -21.42
C SER A 118 -10.22 6.06 -22.24
N VAL A 119 -9.17 6.86 -22.05
CA VAL A 119 -8.95 8.12 -22.77
C VAL A 119 -8.79 7.88 -24.27
N VAL A 120 -8.01 6.87 -24.66
CA VAL A 120 -7.80 6.51 -26.08
C VAL A 120 -9.11 6.03 -26.72
N LEU A 121 -9.82 5.10 -26.08
CA LEU A 121 -11.09 4.58 -26.59
C LEU A 121 -12.16 5.68 -26.69
N MET A 122 -12.27 6.50 -25.65
CA MET A 122 -13.18 7.65 -25.67
C MET A 122 -12.86 8.59 -26.83
N SER A 123 -11.58 8.86 -27.11
CA SER A 123 -11.16 9.71 -28.23
C SER A 123 -11.58 9.14 -29.59
N VAL A 124 -11.46 7.82 -29.77
CA VAL A 124 -11.91 7.13 -30.99
C VAL A 124 -13.44 7.22 -31.13
N CYS A 125 -14.19 6.92 -30.08
CA CYS A 125 -15.64 7.02 -30.07
C CYS A 125 -16.12 8.46 -30.32
N PHE A 126 -15.48 9.44 -29.72
CA PHE A 126 -15.75 10.86 -29.90
C PHE A 126 -15.51 11.32 -31.35
N GLY A 127 -14.38 10.90 -31.93
CA GLY A 127 -14.07 11.18 -33.34
C GLY A 127 -15.11 10.57 -34.29
N TYR A 128 -15.53 9.34 -34.01
CA TYR A 128 -16.60 8.66 -34.77
C TYR A 128 -17.95 9.36 -34.64
N GLY A 129 -18.35 9.73 -33.42
CA GLY A 129 -19.58 10.50 -33.14
C GLY A 129 -19.61 11.82 -33.90
N THR A 130 -18.49 12.56 -33.83
CA THR A 130 -18.31 13.81 -34.56
C THR A 130 -18.39 13.61 -36.07
N TYR A 131 -17.79 12.54 -36.60
CA TYR A 131 -17.80 12.24 -38.03
C TYR A 131 -19.22 11.94 -38.55
N ILE A 132 -20.02 11.15 -37.84
CA ILE A 132 -21.36 10.77 -38.31
C ILE A 132 -22.37 11.93 -38.13
N TYR A 133 -22.46 12.52 -36.94
CA TYR A 133 -23.56 13.44 -36.60
C TYR A 133 -23.21 14.92 -36.76
N SER A 134 -21.92 15.26 -36.74
CA SER A 134 -21.48 16.65 -36.70
C SER A 134 -20.70 17.09 -37.94
N TYR A 135 -20.16 16.17 -38.74
CA TYR A 135 -19.28 16.50 -39.87
C TYR A 135 -19.94 17.43 -40.90
N LYS A 136 -21.19 17.16 -41.31
CA LYS A 136 -21.94 18.01 -42.26
C LYS A 136 -22.18 19.42 -41.69
N ARG A 137 -22.48 19.53 -40.40
CA ARG A 137 -22.70 20.81 -39.71
C ARG A 137 -21.40 21.60 -39.55
N ILE A 138 -20.33 20.90 -39.19
CA ILE A 138 -19.00 21.45 -39.01
C ILE A 138 -18.46 22.00 -40.32
N THR A 139 -18.57 21.22 -41.40
CA THR A 139 -18.12 21.63 -42.74
C THR A 139 -18.95 22.79 -43.28
N ALA A 140 -20.27 22.80 -43.06
CA ALA A 140 -21.14 23.92 -43.44
C ALA A 140 -20.80 25.23 -42.70
N VAL A 141 -20.52 25.18 -41.39
CA VAL A 141 -20.11 26.37 -40.61
C VAL A 141 -18.74 26.86 -41.07
N THR A 142 -17.80 25.94 -41.31
CA THR A 142 -16.45 26.29 -41.78
C THR A 142 -16.47 26.87 -43.20
N SER A 143 -17.31 26.34 -44.11
CA SER A 143 -17.46 26.88 -45.46
C SER A 143 -18.18 28.23 -45.47
N ALA A 144 -19.21 28.43 -44.63
CA ALA A 144 -19.89 29.72 -44.48
C ALA A 144 -18.94 30.82 -43.97
N CYS A 145 -18.03 30.49 -43.04
CA CYS A 145 -16.98 31.43 -42.64
C CYS A 145 -15.99 31.76 -43.76
N ALA A 146 -15.62 30.77 -44.57
CA ALA A 146 -14.69 30.95 -45.69
C ALA A 146 -15.32 31.75 -46.85
N ALA A 147 -16.64 31.65 -47.02
CA ALA A 147 -17.41 32.46 -47.97
C ALA A 147 -17.63 33.89 -47.46
N SER A 148 -17.98 34.06 -46.18
CA SER A 148 -18.24 35.37 -45.59
C SER A 148 -17.00 36.27 -45.54
N SER A 149 -15.79 35.72 -45.48
CA SER A 149 -14.55 36.52 -45.59
C SER A 149 -14.33 37.12 -46.98
N ARG A 150 -15.03 36.64 -48.02
CA ARG A 150 -14.91 37.11 -49.41
C ARG A 150 -15.98 38.11 -49.83
N GLU A 151 -17.10 38.22 -49.11
CA GLU A 151 -18.33 38.87 -49.62
C GLU A 151 -18.68 40.21 -48.94
N TYR A 152 -17.84 40.72 -48.05
CA TYR A 152 -18.12 41.89 -47.21
C TYR A 152 -17.92 43.26 -47.90
N THR A 153 -18.37 43.42 -49.15
CA THR A 153 -18.34 44.72 -49.86
C THR A 153 -19.75 45.17 -50.25
N SER A 154 -20.58 45.53 -49.27
CA SER A 154 -21.85 46.23 -49.52
C SER A 154 -21.64 47.75 -49.49
N TRP A 155 -21.95 48.44 -50.60
CA TRP A 155 -21.67 49.88 -50.83
C TRP A 155 -22.34 50.86 -49.85
N TRP A 156 -23.35 50.44 -49.09
CA TRP A 156 -24.18 51.33 -48.26
C TRP A 156 -23.91 51.27 -46.75
N MET A 157 -22.95 50.47 -46.27
CA MET A 157 -22.74 50.26 -44.82
C MET A 157 -21.49 51.02 -44.30
N PRO A 158 -21.56 51.74 -43.16
CA PRO A 158 -20.43 52.55 -42.67
C PRO A 158 -19.20 51.69 -42.34
N SER A 159 -18.02 52.15 -42.74
CA SER A 159 -16.74 51.41 -42.66
C SER A 159 -16.34 50.97 -41.25
N SER A 160 -16.77 51.70 -40.21
CA SER A 160 -16.54 51.36 -38.80
C SER A 160 -17.38 50.18 -38.33
N VAL A 161 -18.62 50.02 -38.78
CA VAL A 161 -19.47 48.89 -38.38
C VAL A 161 -19.11 47.63 -39.19
N LEU A 162 -18.65 47.84 -40.43
CA LEU A 162 -18.16 46.77 -41.32
C LEU A 162 -16.90 46.08 -40.78
N SER A 163 -15.92 46.85 -40.29
CA SER A 163 -14.65 46.33 -39.78
C SER A 163 -14.79 45.57 -38.47
N PHE A 164 -15.61 46.06 -37.54
CA PHE A 164 -15.86 45.38 -36.26
C PHE A 164 -16.65 44.07 -36.44
N ASN A 165 -17.66 44.05 -37.32
CA ASN A 165 -18.47 42.85 -37.55
C ASN A 165 -17.69 41.78 -38.35
N SER A 166 -16.90 42.21 -39.34
CA SER A 166 -15.95 41.37 -40.07
C SER A 166 -14.88 40.77 -39.17
N ALA A 167 -14.24 41.59 -38.33
CA ALA A 167 -13.24 41.14 -37.37
C ALA A 167 -13.82 40.19 -36.32
N PHE A 168 -15.04 40.45 -35.85
CA PHE A 168 -15.75 39.59 -34.89
C PHE A 168 -16.14 38.24 -35.50
N LEU A 169 -16.60 38.21 -36.75
CA LEU A 169 -16.94 36.97 -37.45
C LEU A 169 -15.68 36.15 -37.78
N HIS A 170 -14.60 36.81 -38.21
CA HIS A 170 -13.30 36.19 -38.42
C HIS A 170 -12.72 35.63 -37.11
N PHE A 171 -12.82 36.39 -36.02
CA PHE A 171 -12.45 35.95 -34.68
C PHE A 171 -13.27 34.74 -34.23
N ARG A 172 -14.59 34.75 -34.43
CA ARG A 172 -15.45 33.61 -34.12
C ARG A 172 -15.06 32.36 -34.88
N CYS A 173 -14.72 32.48 -36.17
CA CYS A 173 -14.35 31.31 -36.95
C CYS A 173 -12.97 30.76 -36.60
N ASN A 174 -12.00 31.65 -36.39
CA ASN A 174 -10.68 31.26 -35.87
C ASN A 174 -10.77 30.65 -34.47
N LEU A 175 -11.70 31.12 -33.64
CA LEU A 175 -11.94 30.57 -32.30
C LEU A 175 -12.57 29.18 -32.38
N ILE A 176 -13.54 28.94 -33.27
CA ILE A 176 -14.10 27.59 -33.51
C ILE A 176 -13.02 26.63 -34.02
N ALA A 177 -12.17 27.06 -34.96
CA ALA A 177 -11.07 26.24 -35.46
C ALA A 177 -10.02 25.96 -34.37
N SER A 178 -9.63 26.99 -33.61
CA SER A 178 -8.67 26.91 -32.51
C SER A 178 -9.15 25.96 -31.40
N MET A 179 -10.44 26.00 -31.03
CA MET A 179 -11.02 25.13 -30.01
C MET A 179 -11.03 23.64 -30.40
N ARG A 180 -11.11 23.32 -31.70
CA ARG A 180 -11.05 21.92 -32.18
C ARG A 180 -9.63 21.37 -32.11
N VAL A 181 -8.65 22.17 -32.54
CA VAL A 181 -7.23 21.80 -32.48
C VAL A 181 -6.75 21.72 -31.03
N SER A 182 -7.18 22.65 -30.17
CA SER A 182 -6.78 22.68 -28.77
C SER A 182 -7.28 21.46 -27.99
N PHE A 183 -8.49 20.96 -28.25
CA PHE A 183 -8.97 19.73 -27.62
C PHE A 183 -8.12 18.51 -27.98
N GLY A 184 -7.79 18.35 -29.27
CA GLY A 184 -6.90 17.27 -29.72
C GLY A 184 -5.51 17.35 -29.06
N VAL A 185 -4.92 18.55 -28.99
CA VAL A 185 -3.65 18.79 -28.31
C VAL A 185 -3.77 18.46 -26.82
N LEU A 186 -4.83 18.89 -26.14
CA LEU A 186 -5.07 18.58 -24.71
C LEU A 186 -5.17 17.08 -24.46
N MET A 187 -5.86 16.34 -25.31
CA MET A 187 -5.98 14.87 -25.19
C MET A 187 -4.64 14.16 -25.42
N ILE A 188 -3.84 14.63 -26.38
CA ILE A 188 -2.48 14.10 -26.61
C ILE A 188 -1.56 14.42 -25.44
N SER A 189 -1.57 15.67 -24.96
CA SER A 189 -0.82 16.07 -23.76
C SER A 189 -1.21 15.23 -22.55
N LEU A 190 -2.51 14.91 -22.41
CA LEU A 190 -3.00 14.04 -21.34
C LEU A 190 -2.48 12.61 -21.48
N ILE A 191 -2.49 12.04 -22.68
CA ILE A 191 -1.94 10.71 -22.94
C ILE A 191 -0.45 10.66 -22.60
N VAL A 192 0.32 11.66 -23.06
CA VAL A 192 1.76 11.78 -22.75
C VAL A 192 1.99 11.90 -21.25
N TRP A 193 1.18 12.72 -20.56
CA TRP A 193 1.21 12.86 -19.12
C TRP A 193 0.96 11.53 -18.39
N LEU A 194 -0.07 10.77 -18.80
CA LEU A 194 -0.39 9.48 -18.20
C LEU A 194 0.72 8.44 -18.40
N ILE A 195 1.36 8.44 -19.58
CA ILE A 195 2.52 7.58 -19.87
C ILE A 195 3.73 7.97 -19.01
N PHE A 196 3.95 9.26 -18.84
CA PHE A 196 5.01 9.77 -17.96
C PHE A 196 4.73 9.39 -16.50
N GLN A 197 3.51 9.59 -16.02
CA GLN A 197 3.08 9.22 -14.67
C GLN A 197 3.27 7.73 -14.40
N ARG A 198 2.91 6.87 -15.35
CA ARG A 198 3.16 5.41 -15.28
C ARG A 198 4.64 5.09 -15.04
N SER A 199 5.54 5.84 -15.69
CA SER A 199 6.99 5.64 -15.60
C SER A 199 7.56 6.22 -14.30
N ALA A 200 7.02 7.34 -13.84
CA ALA A 200 7.45 8.08 -12.66
C ALA A 200 6.93 7.51 -11.32
N MET A 201 6.01 6.54 -11.32
CA MET A 201 5.50 5.85 -10.13
C MET A 201 6.56 5.10 -9.30
N SER A 202 7.82 5.08 -9.74
CA SER A 202 8.97 4.56 -8.99
C SER A 202 9.70 5.64 -8.17
N GLY A 203 9.27 6.91 -8.24
CA GLY A 203 9.83 8.07 -7.54
C GLY A 203 8.88 8.67 -6.48
N PRO A 204 9.26 9.80 -5.82
CA PRO A 204 8.44 10.43 -4.79
C PRO A 204 7.03 10.71 -5.31
N ASN A 205 6.03 10.22 -4.55
CA ASN A 205 4.61 10.26 -4.89
C ASN A 205 4.18 11.58 -5.53
N MET A 206 3.78 11.53 -6.81
CA MET A 206 3.12 12.67 -7.43
C MET A 206 1.86 13.05 -6.62
N PRO A 207 1.64 14.35 -6.37
CA PRO A 207 0.50 14.76 -5.58
C PRO A 207 -0.80 14.48 -6.34
N ILE A 208 -1.67 13.68 -5.71
CA ILE A 208 -2.99 13.29 -6.22
C ILE A 208 -3.84 14.52 -6.60
N THR A 209 -3.60 15.66 -5.96
CA THR A 209 -4.23 16.96 -6.24
C THR A 209 -3.92 17.47 -7.65
N PHE A 210 -2.71 17.28 -8.16
CA PHE A 210 -2.35 17.73 -9.51
C PHE A 210 -3.15 16.96 -10.57
N ASN A 211 -3.29 15.65 -10.40
CA ASN A 211 -4.12 14.84 -11.29
C ASN A 211 -5.58 15.26 -11.22
N GLY A 212 -6.14 15.50 -10.03
CA GLY A 212 -7.52 15.95 -9.89
C GLY A 212 -7.79 17.29 -10.60
N VAL A 213 -6.87 18.25 -10.46
CA VAL A 213 -7.01 19.57 -11.10
C VAL A 213 -6.86 19.47 -12.62
N LEU A 214 -5.86 18.73 -13.12
CA LEU A 214 -5.61 18.59 -14.55
C LEU A 214 -6.72 17.79 -15.26
N LEU A 215 -7.06 16.60 -14.74
CA LEU A 215 -8.07 15.72 -15.33
C LEU A 215 -9.48 16.29 -15.15
N GLY A 216 -9.80 16.74 -13.93
CA GLY A 216 -11.15 17.19 -13.60
C GLY A 216 -11.44 18.57 -14.15
N VAL A 217 -10.69 19.57 -13.69
CA VAL A 217 -11.03 20.98 -13.95
C VAL A 217 -10.66 21.39 -15.37
N PHE A 218 -9.40 21.22 -15.78
CA PHE A 218 -8.95 21.69 -17.09
C PHE A 218 -9.52 20.84 -18.22
N CYS A 219 -9.32 19.52 -18.20
CA CYS A 219 -9.82 18.66 -19.28
C CYS A 219 -11.36 18.64 -19.32
N GLY A 220 -12.02 18.66 -18.16
CA GLY A 220 -13.49 18.75 -18.08
C GLY A 220 -14.03 20.04 -18.69
N PHE A 221 -13.47 21.19 -18.32
CA PHE A 221 -13.90 22.48 -18.87
C PHE A 221 -13.71 22.54 -20.40
N PHE A 222 -12.50 22.28 -20.89
CA PHE A 222 -12.21 22.36 -22.32
C PHE A 222 -12.98 21.31 -23.14
N GLY A 223 -13.16 20.11 -22.60
CA GLY A 223 -13.91 19.05 -23.27
C GLY A 223 -15.39 19.39 -23.43
N ARG A 224 -16.05 19.90 -22.36
CA ARG A 224 -17.44 20.37 -22.43
C ARG A 224 -17.63 21.41 -23.54
N TYR A 225 -16.80 22.46 -23.52
CA TYR A 225 -16.86 23.51 -24.54
C TYR A 225 -16.61 22.98 -25.96
N CYS A 226 -15.73 21.97 -26.11
CA CYS A 226 -15.47 21.35 -27.40
C CYS A 226 -16.73 20.62 -27.91
N VAL A 227 -17.36 19.82 -27.06
CA VAL A 227 -18.56 19.04 -27.39
C VAL A 227 -19.71 19.97 -27.83
N ASP A 228 -19.98 21.02 -27.07
CA ASP A 228 -21.03 22.01 -27.39
C ASP A 228 -20.78 22.67 -28.75
N ARG A 229 -19.50 22.95 -29.08
CA ARG A 229 -19.10 23.55 -30.36
C ARG A 229 -19.13 22.58 -31.53
N LEU A 230 -19.03 21.28 -31.27
CA LEU A 230 -19.23 20.24 -32.27
C LEU A 230 -20.72 19.90 -32.45
N GLY A 231 -21.62 20.52 -31.67
CA GLY A 231 -23.06 20.32 -31.77
C GLY A 231 -23.56 19.08 -31.05
N GLY A 232 -22.78 18.57 -30.08
CA GLY A 232 -23.25 17.60 -29.09
C GLY A 232 -23.63 18.27 -27.77
N ASP A 233 -24.04 17.46 -26.80
CA ASP A 233 -24.36 17.86 -25.44
C ASP A 233 -23.11 17.76 -24.54
N GLY A 234 -22.49 18.90 -24.23
CA GLY A 234 -21.32 18.97 -23.37
C GLY A 234 -21.58 18.64 -21.91
N ASP A 235 -22.83 18.77 -21.42
CA ASP A 235 -23.18 18.42 -20.04
C ASP A 235 -23.20 16.89 -19.87
N VAL A 236 -23.77 16.19 -20.86
CA VAL A 236 -23.72 14.71 -20.90
C VAL A 236 -22.28 14.21 -20.95
N TRP A 237 -21.44 14.80 -21.81
CA TRP A 237 -20.02 14.46 -21.86
C TRP A 237 -19.33 14.67 -20.50
N LEU A 238 -19.56 15.82 -19.86
CA LEU A 238 -18.93 16.18 -18.60
C LEU A 238 -19.29 15.20 -17.49
N ILE A 239 -20.56 14.77 -17.40
CA ILE A 239 -21.01 13.80 -16.39
C ILE A 239 -20.23 12.47 -16.49
N PHE A 240 -20.09 11.93 -17.70
CA PHE A 240 -19.35 10.68 -17.88
C PHE A 240 -17.84 10.86 -17.67
N TRP A 241 -17.29 11.99 -18.12
CA TRP A 241 -15.89 12.33 -17.90
C TRP A 241 -15.57 12.46 -16.40
N GLU A 242 -16.40 13.17 -15.65
CA GLU A 242 -16.28 13.30 -14.19
C GLU A 242 -16.42 11.96 -13.49
N ALA A 243 -17.33 11.07 -13.94
CA ALA A 243 -17.45 9.73 -13.40
C ALA A 243 -16.17 8.91 -13.60
N ILE A 244 -15.56 8.97 -14.79
CA ILE A 244 -14.27 8.33 -15.08
C ILE A 244 -13.19 8.92 -14.16
N CYS A 245 -13.07 10.25 -14.09
CA CYS A 245 -12.11 10.94 -13.24
C CYS A 245 -12.27 10.56 -11.77
N PHE A 246 -13.51 10.52 -11.27
CA PHE A 246 -13.84 10.21 -9.88
C PHE A 246 -13.46 8.77 -9.51
N ILE A 247 -13.77 7.79 -10.36
CA ILE A 247 -13.38 6.39 -10.13
C ILE A 247 -11.86 6.26 -10.01
N HIS A 248 -11.10 6.96 -10.85
CA HIS A 248 -9.64 6.94 -10.82
C HIS A 248 -9.10 7.70 -9.60
N LEU A 249 -9.70 8.83 -9.22
CA LEU A 249 -9.33 9.57 -8.02
C LEU A 249 -9.55 8.74 -6.75
N LEU A 250 -10.70 8.07 -6.63
CA LEU A 250 -10.99 7.16 -5.53
C LEU A 250 -10.00 6.00 -5.47
N GLY A 251 -9.67 5.41 -6.62
CA GLY A 251 -8.70 4.32 -6.70
C GLY A 251 -7.28 4.73 -6.30
N ASN A 252 -6.88 5.97 -6.62
CA ASN A 252 -5.58 6.53 -6.21
C ASN A 252 -5.55 6.93 -4.72
N SER A 253 -6.65 7.49 -4.19
CA SER A 253 -6.74 7.93 -2.79
C SER A 253 -6.89 6.78 -1.80
N TRP A 254 -7.65 5.74 -2.15
CA TRP A 254 -7.92 4.59 -1.29
C TRP A 254 -7.64 3.25 -1.98
N PRO A 255 -6.38 2.96 -2.32
CA PRO A 255 -6.02 1.73 -3.04
C PRO A 255 -6.32 0.47 -2.21
N SER A 256 -6.28 0.55 -0.88
CA SER A 256 -6.67 -0.55 0.03
C SER A 256 -8.16 -0.90 -0.03
N LEU A 257 -9.03 0.10 -0.22
CA LEU A 257 -10.47 -0.10 -0.38
C LEU A 257 -10.78 -0.73 -1.74
N LEU A 258 -10.14 -0.23 -2.81
CA LEU A 258 -10.26 -0.79 -4.15
C LEU A 258 -9.77 -2.25 -4.20
N GLN A 259 -8.64 -2.54 -3.56
CA GLN A 259 -8.11 -3.90 -3.43
C GLN A 259 -9.12 -4.82 -2.72
N ARG A 260 -9.69 -4.37 -1.60
CA ARG A 260 -10.67 -5.14 -0.84
C ARG A 260 -11.95 -5.40 -1.64
N MET A 261 -12.38 -4.43 -2.45
CA MET A 261 -13.55 -4.55 -3.32
C MET A 261 -13.30 -5.56 -4.46
N LEU A 262 -12.17 -5.45 -5.16
CA LEU A 262 -11.84 -6.35 -6.28
C LEU A 262 -11.52 -7.77 -5.79
N TYR A 263 -10.55 -7.89 -4.88
CA TYR A 263 -9.93 -9.16 -4.50
C TYR A 263 -10.59 -9.83 -3.28
N GLY A 264 -11.38 -9.08 -2.50
CA GLY A 264 -12.02 -9.60 -1.28
C GLY A 264 -11.10 -9.60 -0.05
N PRO A 265 -11.63 -9.95 1.14
CA PRO A 265 -10.83 -10.10 2.35
C PRO A 265 -9.89 -11.31 2.22
N ILE A 266 -8.60 -11.09 2.49
CA ILE A 266 -7.52 -12.08 2.28
C ILE A 266 -7.49 -13.15 3.38
N PHE A 267 -8.16 -12.89 4.51
CA PHE A 267 -8.27 -13.83 5.62
C PHE A 267 -9.71 -13.83 6.13
N ALA A 268 -10.55 -14.67 5.54
CA ALA A 268 -11.81 -15.06 6.16
C ALA A 268 -11.78 -16.60 6.27
N PRO A 269 -11.48 -17.16 7.46
CA PRO A 269 -11.77 -18.56 7.70
C PRO A 269 -13.29 -18.69 7.65
N ASP A 270 -13.71 -19.54 6.71
CA ASP A 270 -15.05 -20.08 6.50
C ASP A 270 -16.15 -19.46 7.36
N ARG A 271 -16.74 -18.36 6.88
CA ARG A 271 -17.98 -17.83 7.46
C ARG A 271 -19.01 -17.53 6.39
N THR A 272 -20.03 -18.38 6.44
CA THR A 272 -21.44 -18.14 6.08
C THR A 272 -21.69 -17.55 4.69
N LYS A 273 -22.24 -18.41 3.82
CA LYS A 273 -22.91 -18.15 2.53
C LYS A 273 -23.35 -16.69 2.34
N SER A 274 -22.43 -15.81 1.97
CA SER A 274 -22.76 -14.52 1.41
C SER A 274 -22.72 -14.67 -0.11
N VAL A 275 -23.82 -14.31 -0.77
CA VAL A 275 -24.00 -14.35 -2.22
C VAL A 275 -23.15 -13.23 -2.86
N ARG A 276 -21.84 -13.25 -2.64
CA ARG A 276 -20.94 -12.33 -3.33
C ARG A 276 -20.46 -13.00 -4.61
N PRO A 277 -20.52 -12.30 -5.76
CA PRO A 277 -19.98 -12.84 -6.99
C PRO A 277 -18.49 -13.15 -6.82
N PRO A 278 -17.99 -14.17 -7.53
CA PRO A 278 -16.60 -14.60 -7.42
C PRO A 278 -15.64 -13.47 -7.82
N TYR A 279 -14.43 -13.47 -7.26
CA TYR A 279 -13.48 -12.36 -7.39
C TYR A 279 -13.12 -12.03 -8.85
N TRP A 280 -13.05 -13.05 -9.72
CA TRP A 280 -12.76 -12.88 -11.15
C TRP A 280 -13.88 -12.09 -11.86
N ALA A 281 -15.15 -12.38 -11.53
CA ALA A 281 -16.30 -11.71 -12.12
C ALA A 281 -16.34 -10.23 -11.72
N ARG A 282 -16.07 -9.91 -10.44
CA ARG A 282 -15.98 -8.51 -9.98
C ARG A 282 -14.88 -7.73 -10.68
N ARG A 283 -13.71 -8.35 -10.83
CA ARG A 283 -12.56 -7.74 -11.51
C ARG A 283 -12.86 -7.47 -12.98
N TYR A 284 -13.39 -8.47 -13.67
CA TYR A 284 -13.75 -8.34 -15.08
C TYR A 284 -14.83 -7.28 -15.29
N ALA A 285 -15.89 -7.30 -14.49
CA ALA A 285 -16.95 -6.31 -14.54
C ALA A 285 -16.42 -4.88 -14.32
N PHE A 286 -15.55 -4.69 -13.32
CA PHE A 286 -14.94 -3.38 -13.07
C PHE A 286 -14.08 -2.91 -14.26
N TYR A 287 -13.25 -3.78 -14.82
CA TYR A 287 -12.39 -3.44 -15.96
C TYR A 287 -13.19 -3.12 -17.21
N VAL A 288 -14.22 -3.91 -17.52
CA VAL A 288 -15.11 -3.66 -18.66
C VAL A 288 -15.89 -2.36 -18.45
N LEU A 289 -16.41 -2.12 -17.25
CA LEU A 289 -17.15 -0.89 -16.95
C LEU A 289 -16.28 0.35 -17.14
N VAL A 290 -15.08 0.34 -16.57
CA VAL A 290 -14.18 1.51 -16.55
C VAL A 290 -13.48 1.73 -17.87
N SER A 291 -13.00 0.66 -18.54
CA SER A 291 -12.18 0.77 -19.74
C SER A 291 -12.94 0.69 -21.06
N LEU A 292 -14.18 0.18 -21.06
CA LEU A 292 -14.98 0.01 -22.28
C LEU A 292 -16.30 0.77 -22.21
N ILE A 293 -17.15 0.46 -21.24
CA ILE A 293 -18.53 0.98 -21.21
C ILE A 293 -18.54 2.50 -20.97
N LEU A 294 -17.95 2.97 -19.88
CA LEU A 294 -17.93 4.40 -19.54
C LEU A 294 -17.29 5.26 -20.64
N PRO A 295 -16.13 4.89 -21.21
CA PRO A 295 -15.51 5.65 -22.31
C PRO A 295 -16.33 5.68 -23.59
N CYS A 296 -16.97 4.57 -23.97
CA CYS A 296 -17.85 4.54 -25.13
C CYS A 296 -19.08 5.42 -24.92
N LEU A 297 -19.69 5.38 -23.74
CA LEU A 297 -20.81 6.26 -23.40
C LEU A 297 -20.37 7.74 -23.44
N ALA A 298 -19.22 8.06 -22.83
CA ALA A 298 -18.66 9.42 -22.85
C ALA A 298 -18.38 9.92 -24.28
N GLY A 299 -17.95 9.05 -25.20
CA GLY A 299 -17.64 9.44 -26.58
C GLY A 299 -18.85 9.52 -27.52
N LEU A 300 -19.88 8.68 -27.31
CA LEU A 300 -21.00 8.52 -28.27
C LEU A 300 -22.28 9.25 -27.86
N LEU A 301 -22.67 9.16 -26.58
CA LEU A 301 -23.93 9.75 -26.09
C LEU A 301 -24.04 11.26 -26.24
N PRO A 302 -22.95 12.06 -26.18
CA PRO A 302 -23.06 13.49 -26.40
C PRO A 302 -23.60 13.86 -27.77
N PHE A 303 -23.44 13.01 -28.79
CA PHE A 303 -23.82 13.34 -30.16
C PHE A 303 -25.18 12.79 -30.56
N ALA A 304 -25.59 11.66 -29.99
CA ALA A 304 -26.87 11.03 -30.28
C ALA A 304 -27.29 10.08 -29.17
N SER A 305 -28.59 9.82 -29.07
CA SER A 305 -29.13 8.93 -28.05
C SER A 305 -28.77 7.46 -28.35
N MET A 306 -28.92 6.57 -27.36
CA MET A 306 -28.68 5.13 -27.56
C MET A 306 -29.59 4.52 -28.64
N SER A 307 -30.81 5.02 -28.81
CA SER A 307 -31.72 4.56 -29.86
C SER A 307 -31.20 4.91 -31.25
N ASP A 308 -30.68 6.13 -31.43
CA ASP A 308 -30.18 6.61 -32.72
C ASP A 308 -28.92 5.82 -33.13
N TRP A 309 -28.03 5.56 -32.16
CA TRP A 309 -26.86 4.71 -32.38
C TRP A 309 -27.22 3.26 -32.73
N LYS A 310 -28.27 2.72 -32.10
CA LYS A 310 -28.77 1.37 -32.40
C LYS A 310 -29.34 1.33 -33.83
N GLU A 311 -30.13 2.32 -34.22
CA GLU A 311 -30.69 2.42 -35.57
C GLU A 311 -29.59 2.54 -36.62
N HIS A 312 -28.61 3.42 -36.41
CA HIS A 312 -27.43 3.56 -37.27
C HIS A 312 -26.65 2.24 -37.41
N ALA A 313 -26.44 1.52 -36.31
CA ALA A 313 -25.77 0.21 -36.35
C ALA A 313 -26.56 -0.83 -37.16
N VAL A 314 -27.89 -0.87 -37.02
CA VAL A 314 -28.75 -1.77 -37.81
C VAL A 314 -28.69 -1.41 -39.30
N LEU A 315 -28.74 -0.12 -39.64
CA LEU A 315 -28.63 0.35 -41.03
C LEU A 315 -27.25 0.02 -41.63
N TYR A 316 -26.17 0.24 -40.90
CA TYR A 316 -24.80 -0.08 -41.32
C TYR A 316 -24.59 -1.59 -41.54
N ILE A 317 -25.13 -2.42 -40.63
CA ILE A 317 -25.09 -3.87 -40.79
C ILE A 317 -25.88 -4.29 -42.03
N LYS A 318 -27.08 -3.75 -42.21
CA LYS A 318 -27.94 -4.03 -43.36
C LYS A 318 -27.27 -3.64 -44.68
N SER A 319 -26.64 -2.47 -44.77
CA SER A 319 -25.92 -2.05 -45.98
C SER A 319 -24.72 -2.95 -46.28
N ARG A 320 -23.97 -3.37 -45.25
CA ARG A 320 -22.83 -4.28 -45.42
C ARG A 320 -23.24 -5.67 -45.91
N PHE A 321 -24.38 -6.19 -45.44
CA PHE A 321 -24.91 -7.48 -45.87
C PHE A 321 -25.62 -7.44 -47.23
N SER A 322 -26.25 -6.32 -47.59
CA SER A 322 -26.89 -6.17 -48.91
C SER A 322 -25.92 -5.86 -50.05
N GLY A 323 -24.64 -5.60 -49.77
CA GLY A 323 -23.61 -5.41 -50.81
C GLY A 323 -23.88 -4.24 -51.77
N GLY A 324 -24.68 -3.27 -51.36
CA GLY A 324 -24.98 -2.09 -52.16
C GLY A 324 -24.06 -0.95 -51.77
N ASP A 325 -23.25 -0.50 -52.73
CA ASP A 325 -22.59 0.80 -52.69
C ASP A 325 -23.61 1.87 -52.31
N ILE A 326 -23.30 2.65 -51.27
CA ILE A 326 -23.98 3.91 -51.00
C ILE A 326 -22.93 4.98 -51.24
N ASP A 327 -22.86 5.40 -52.51
CA ASP A 327 -22.52 6.79 -52.84
C ASP A 327 -23.72 7.64 -52.38
N ASP A 328 -23.52 8.45 -51.33
CA ASP A 328 -23.93 9.86 -51.15
C ASP A 328 -23.89 10.35 -49.69
#